data_AF-A0A542EJL5-F1
#
_entry.id   AF-A0A542EJL5-F1
#
_cell.length_a   1.000
_cell.length_b   1.000
_cell.length_c   1.000
_cell.angle_alpha   90.00
_cell.angle_beta   90.00
_cell.angle_gamma   90.00
#
_symmetry.space_group_name_H-M   'P 1'
#
loop_
_entity.id
_entity.type
_entity.pdbx_description
1 polymer ?
#
loop_
_entity_poly.entity_id
_entity_poly.type
_entity_poly.pdbx_seq_one_letter_code
_entity_poly.pdbx_strand_id
1 'polypeptide(L)'
;MADLLRALLRDVLPHTKDAYVIGDADDRLNDTLTELLDERGISARRPTADAEPCALVIAAGGLSQYALDEHLTWQEACARVAGLVCPGGTLILGLQGESTLATLITSVPTAPVTDSTTPRSATQLKDALRTAGLRGTTVHLLFGDPERPSAVLTEDAARRARPGTLPALAVEEALMGSTSGQTLLETGDALDRAAQVGALDVAATGFVAVAGGRGHDLYFEQDGQPTWAESDDSGRRWVLPDRVLPAEHSVEAQLRAALVSAEVADFRSLADRIGAFVRTDPAATALGSLRLRHLMDDGGQIGWIVPPTPADTALSADALLADAWWDFMHRLGFRRDQLPWPELTDDVDLVRSWLRMSGADQDAALPAPASSDTRSEQRNALALNRISERADLVEERLRLANDALKQRDSQLKIRETAVRLLRSQLLQAQEDKVKAERETAALRRGRAYKLARRITLLSDPKESVRVIGNKLDTGVKKIRRMR
;
A
#
# COMPACT_ATOMS: atom_id res chain seq x y z
N MET A 1 -0.50 -0.33 -19.99
CA MET A 1 0.25 0.15 -18.81
C MET A 1 0.93 1.43 -19.21
N ALA A 2 0.85 2.55 -18.51
CA ALA A 2 -0.25 3.26 -17.83
C ALA A 2 0.38 4.64 -17.56
N ASP A 3 -0.24 5.69 -18.05
CA ASP A 3 0.43 6.99 -18.20
C ASP A 3 0.98 7.54 -16.87
N LEU A 4 0.46 7.08 -15.73
CA LEU A 4 0.97 7.38 -14.39
C LEU A 4 2.33 6.78 -14.08
N LEU A 5 2.57 5.51 -14.42
CA LEU A 5 3.88 4.91 -14.20
C LEU A 5 4.92 5.57 -15.11
N ARG A 6 4.53 5.90 -16.36
CA ARG A 6 5.36 6.67 -17.29
C ARG A 6 5.67 8.07 -16.73
N ALA A 7 4.68 8.75 -16.13
CA ALA A 7 4.84 10.05 -15.49
C ALA A 7 5.80 9.97 -14.28
N LEU A 8 5.58 9.01 -13.37
CA LEU A 8 6.48 8.77 -12.24
C LEU A 8 7.92 8.55 -12.71
N LEU A 9 8.12 7.63 -13.66
CA LEU A 9 9.44 7.29 -14.20
C LEU A 9 10.10 8.52 -14.85
N ARG A 10 9.35 9.31 -15.61
CA ARG A 10 9.85 10.53 -16.23
C ARG A 10 10.40 11.54 -15.22
N ASP A 11 9.80 11.63 -14.03
CA ASP A 11 10.20 12.57 -12.98
C ASP A 11 11.40 12.07 -12.16
N VAL A 12 11.57 10.75 -12.02
CA VAL A 12 12.66 10.17 -11.21
C VAL A 12 13.89 9.79 -12.01
N LEU A 13 13.80 9.70 -13.34
CA LEU A 13 14.93 9.34 -14.19
C LEU A 13 16.03 10.40 -14.14
N PRO A 14 17.26 10.05 -13.74
CA PRO A 14 18.37 10.99 -13.71
C PRO A 14 18.84 11.35 -15.12
N HIS A 15 19.58 12.46 -15.23
CA HIS A 15 20.32 12.80 -16.45
C HIS A 15 21.57 11.92 -16.58
N THR A 16 21.40 10.70 -17.11
CA THR A 16 22.48 9.75 -17.43
C THR A 16 22.48 9.41 -18.92
N LYS A 17 23.53 8.75 -19.40
CA LYS A 17 23.62 8.20 -20.77
C LYS A 17 23.48 6.68 -20.81
N ASP A 18 23.74 6.00 -19.71
CA ASP A 18 23.72 4.54 -19.63
C ASP A 18 22.83 4.09 -18.46
N ALA A 19 22.17 2.94 -18.65
CA ALA A 19 21.37 2.27 -17.63
C ALA A 19 21.55 0.75 -17.69
N TYR A 20 21.50 0.10 -16.53
CA TYR A 20 21.29 -1.35 -16.47
C TYR A 20 19.82 -1.67 -16.33
N VAL A 21 19.31 -2.58 -17.16
CA VAL A 21 17.94 -3.11 -17.06
C VAL A 21 17.99 -4.58 -16.67
N ILE A 22 17.26 -4.94 -15.63
CA ILE A 22 17.20 -6.27 -15.02
C ILE A 22 15.74 -6.72 -14.98
N GLY A 23 15.45 -7.86 -15.59
CA GLY A 23 14.08 -8.36 -15.81
C GLY A 23 13.97 -8.96 -17.21
N ASP A 24 12.86 -9.64 -17.48
CA ASP A 24 12.64 -10.29 -18.77
C ASP A 24 12.05 -9.34 -19.80
N ALA A 25 12.46 -9.46 -21.07
CA ALA A 25 12.06 -8.54 -22.13
C ALA A 25 10.55 -8.60 -22.46
N ASP A 26 9.87 -9.69 -22.09
CA ASP A 26 8.43 -9.88 -22.31
C ASP A 26 7.53 -9.11 -21.32
N ASP A 27 8.11 -8.38 -20.36
CA ASP A 27 7.35 -7.44 -19.53
C ASP A 27 7.01 -6.17 -20.33
N ARG A 28 5.73 -5.88 -20.55
CA ARG A 28 5.25 -4.60 -21.15
C ARG A 28 5.76 -3.34 -20.42
N LEU A 29 6.18 -3.50 -19.16
CA LEU A 29 6.84 -2.47 -18.37
C LEU A 29 8.22 -2.14 -18.93
N ASN A 30 8.95 -3.15 -19.44
CA ASN A 30 10.22 -2.99 -20.14
C ASN A 30 10.05 -2.36 -21.53
N ASP A 31 8.96 -2.60 -22.26
CA ASP A 31 8.68 -1.89 -23.52
C ASP A 31 8.52 -0.38 -23.29
N THR A 32 7.72 0.01 -22.29
CA THR A 32 7.48 1.42 -21.94
C THR A 32 8.75 2.09 -21.40
N LEU A 33 9.53 1.35 -20.61
CA LEU A 33 10.84 1.80 -20.17
C LEU A 33 11.78 1.98 -21.35
N THR A 34 11.78 1.09 -22.33
CA THR A 34 12.61 1.22 -23.54
C THR A 34 12.25 2.49 -24.30
N GLU A 35 10.96 2.76 -24.53
CA GLU A 35 10.51 4.03 -25.14
C GLU A 35 10.97 5.27 -24.35
N LEU A 36 10.81 5.25 -23.02
CA LEU A 36 11.22 6.37 -22.16
C LEU A 36 12.74 6.58 -22.15
N LEU A 37 13.51 5.49 -22.15
CA LEU A 37 14.96 5.54 -22.19
C LEU A 37 15.42 6.08 -23.55
N ASP A 38 14.79 5.65 -24.65
CA ASP A 38 15.04 6.17 -25.99
C ASP A 38 14.70 7.66 -26.11
N GLU A 39 13.54 8.10 -25.58
CA GLU A 39 13.16 9.53 -25.49
C GLU A 39 14.22 10.38 -24.77
N ARG A 40 14.88 9.79 -23.75
CA ARG A 40 15.91 10.44 -22.94
C ARG A 40 17.32 10.23 -23.48
N GLY A 41 17.50 9.43 -24.54
CA GLY A 41 18.80 9.08 -25.11
C GLY A 41 19.66 8.22 -24.16
N ILE A 42 19.04 7.39 -23.33
CA ILE A 42 19.70 6.51 -22.36
C ILE A 42 19.87 5.12 -22.98
N SER A 43 21.11 4.66 -23.08
CA SER A 43 21.42 3.31 -23.57
C SER A 43 21.19 2.27 -22.49
N ALA A 44 20.20 1.40 -22.70
CA ALA A 44 19.87 0.29 -21.83
C ALA A 44 20.68 -0.97 -22.16
N ARG A 45 21.26 -1.63 -21.14
CA ARG A 45 21.93 -2.92 -21.31
C ARG A 45 21.69 -3.85 -20.13
N ARG A 46 21.78 -5.17 -20.36
CA ARG A 46 21.73 -6.15 -19.26
C ARG A 46 23.09 -6.21 -18.55
N PRO A 47 23.15 -6.24 -17.21
CA PRO A 47 24.43 -6.32 -16.50
C PRO A 47 25.09 -7.69 -16.72
N THR A 48 26.40 -7.68 -16.95
CA THR A 48 27.27 -8.86 -16.98
C THR A 48 27.81 -9.18 -15.58
N ALA A 49 28.40 -10.36 -15.38
CA ALA A 49 29.00 -10.74 -14.09
C ALA A 49 30.06 -9.74 -13.59
N ASP A 50 30.83 -9.15 -14.51
CA ASP A 50 31.87 -8.16 -14.23
C ASP A 50 31.41 -6.70 -14.47
N ALA A 51 30.09 -6.45 -14.40
CA ALA A 51 29.56 -5.10 -14.63
C ALA A 51 30.07 -4.09 -13.59
N GLU A 52 30.60 -2.97 -14.07
CA GLU A 52 30.96 -1.84 -13.22
C GLU A 52 29.71 -1.09 -12.72
N PRO A 53 29.76 -0.38 -11.58
CA PRO A 53 28.63 0.39 -11.08
C PRO A 53 28.15 1.47 -12.08
N CYS A 54 26.83 1.61 -12.22
CA CYS A 54 26.17 2.55 -13.11
C CYS A 54 25.35 3.59 -12.35
N ALA A 55 25.12 4.74 -12.98
CA ALA A 55 24.29 5.82 -12.44
C ALA A 55 22.80 5.48 -12.42
N LEU A 56 22.33 4.52 -13.22
CA LEU A 56 20.93 4.12 -13.27
C LEU A 56 20.83 2.59 -13.40
N VAL A 57 20.07 1.99 -12.50
CA VAL A 57 19.70 0.58 -12.55
C VAL A 57 18.19 0.47 -12.44
N ILE A 58 17.58 -0.35 -13.30
CA ILE A 58 16.14 -0.51 -13.41
C ILE A 58 15.80 -1.99 -13.31
N ALA A 59 14.98 -2.33 -12.33
CA ALA A 59 14.46 -3.65 -12.08
C ALA A 59 12.95 -3.56 -11.83
N ALA A 60 12.22 -2.97 -12.79
CA ALA A 60 10.83 -2.58 -12.63
C ALA A 60 9.84 -3.74 -12.72
N GLY A 61 10.19 -4.84 -13.40
CA GLY A 61 9.46 -6.13 -13.30
C GLY A 61 9.73 -6.88 -11.98
N GLY A 62 10.62 -6.35 -11.15
CA GLY A 62 11.04 -6.94 -9.89
C GLY A 62 12.20 -7.91 -10.01
N LEU A 63 12.61 -8.45 -8.85
CA LEU A 63 13.79 -9.32 -8.74
C LEU A 63 13.46 -10.79 -8.73
N SER A 64 12.20 -11.19 -8.73
CA SER A 64 11.81 -12.58 -8.50
C SER A 64 12.37 -13.53 -9.57
N GLN A 65 12.26 -13.16 -10.85
CA GLN A 65 12.82 -13.97 -11.94
C GLN A 65 14.35 -13.95 -11.93
N TYR A 66 14.96 -12.78 -11.71
CA TYR A 66 16.42 -12.65 -11.61
C TYR A 66 17.00 -13.49 -10.46
N ALA A 67 16.34 -13.49 -9.31
CA ALA A 67 16.70 -14.31 -8.16
C ALA A 67 16.58 -15.81 -8.49
N LEU A 68 15.53 -16.21 -9.20
CA LEU A 68 15.34 -17.58 -9.64
C LEU A 68 16.45 -18.04 -10.60
N ASP A 69 16.74 -17.24 -11.63
CA ASP A 69 17.75 -17.52 -12.66
C ASP A 69 19.16 -17.65 -12.06
N GLU A 70 19.47 -16.82 -11.08
CA GLU A 70 20.78 -16.80 -10.40
C GLU A 70 20.83 -17.72 -9.16
N HIS A 71 19.73 -18.42 -8.85
CA HIS A 71 19.58 -19.25 -7.65
C HIS A 71 19.88 -18.51 -6.33
N LEU A 72 19.45 -17.25 -6.27
CA LEU A 72 19.59 -16.36 -5.12
C LEU A 72 18.25 -16.24 -4.37
N THR A 73 18.32 -15.88 -3.10
CA THR A 73 17.17 -15.29 -2.39
C THR A 73 16.91 -13.88 -2.92
N TRP A 74 15.69 -13.38 -2.74
CA TRP A 74 15.32 -12.01 -3.09
C TRP A 74 16.26 -11.00 -2.40
N GLN A 75 16.62 -11.25 -1.15
CA GLN A 75 17.52 -10.38 -0.39
C GLN A 75 18.95 -10.36 -0.96
N GLU A 76 19.49 -11.51 -1.40
CA GLU A 76 20.79 -11.59 -2.05
C GLU A 76 20.77 -10.94 -3.44
N ALA A 77 19.71 -11.15 -4.21
CA ALA A 77 19.50 -10.47 -5.48
C ALA A 77 19.45 -8.95 -5.30
N CYS A 78 18.73 -8.46 -4.29
CA CYS A 78 18.64 -7.05 -3.96
C CYS A 78 20.01 -6.45 -3.57
N ALA A 79 20.79 -7.15 -2.75
CA ALA A 79 22.15 -6.73 -2.40
C ALA A 79 23.08 -6.67 -3.62
N ARG A 80 22.98 -7.64 -4.53
CA ARG A 80 23.75 -7.66 -5.78
C ARG A 80 23.38 -6.51 -6.71
N VAL A 81 22.08 -6.25 -6.89
CA VAL A 81 21.59 -5.13 -7.70
C VAL A 81 21.98 -3.79 -7.09
N ALA A 82 21.91 -3.64 -5.77
CA ALA A 82 22.38 -2.44 -5.08
C ALA A 82 23.88 -2.19 -5.30
N GLY A 83 24.69 -3.24 -5.39
CA GLY A 83 26.12 -3.16 -5.72
C GLY A 83 26.42 -2.65 -7.14
N LEU A 84 25.44 -2.72 -8.05
CA LEU A 84 25.54 -2.16 -9.40
C LEU A 84 25.23 -0.66 -9.46
N VAL A 85 24.75 -0.05 -8.37
CA VAL A 85 24.40 1.37 -8.32
C VAL A 85 25.61 2.14 -7.82
N CYS A 86 26.08 3.13 -8.60
CA CYS A 86 27.17 3.99 -8.16
C CYS A 86 26.72 4.91 -6.99
N PRO A 87 27.65 5.46 -6.19
CA PRO A 87 27.29 6.40 -5.14
C PRO A 87 26.53 7.61 -5.69
N GLY A 88 25.31 7.83 -5.20
CA GLY A 88 24.42 8.89 -5.71
C GLY A 88 23.64 8.53 -6.97
N GLY A 89 23.80 7.31 -7.49
CA GLY A 89 23.00 6.77 -8.58
C GLY A 89 21.57 6.41 -8.17
N THR A 90 20.75 6.11 -9.17
CA THR A 90 19.32 5.82 -9.02
C THR A 90 19.04 4.33 -9.21
N LEU A 91 18.28 3.74 -8.29
CA LEU A 91 17.68 2.41 -8.48
C LEU A 91 16.16 2.55 -8.57
N ILE A 92 15.56 1.94 -9.60
CA ILE A 92 14.11 1.80 -9.72
C ILE A 92 13.78 0.31 -9.58
N LEU A 93 12.96 -0.05 -8.61
CA LEU A 93 12.63 -1.44 -8.29
C LEU A 93 11.12 -1.62 -8.16
N GLY A 94 10.53 -2.46 -9.01
CA GLY A 94 9.12 -2.85 -8.89
C GLY A 94 8.95 -4.09 -8.02
N LEU A 95 7.81 -4.19 -7.36
CA LEU A 95 7.42 -5.36 -6.59
C LEU A 95 5.89 -5.48 -6.63
N GLN A 96 5.39 -6.64 -7.03
CA GLN A 96 3.96 -6.92 -6.99
C GLN A 96 3.46 -7.00 -5.54
N GLY A 97 2.29 -6.43 -5.28
CA GLY A 97 1.72 -6.32 -3.95
C GLY A 97 0.93 -7.56 -3.59
N GLU A 98 1.24 -8.17 -2.45
CA GLU A 98 0.43 -9.24 -1.86
C GLU A 98 -0.47 -8.70 -0.74
N SER A 99 -1.36 -7.76 -1.09
CA SER A 99 -2.20 -7.10 -0.09
C SER A 99 -3.58 -7.74 -0.02
N THR A 100 -3.98 -8.21 1.17
CA THR A 100 -5.27 -8.88 1.37
C THR A 100 -6.46 -7.97 1.12
N LEU A 101 -6.34 -6.65 1.37
CA LEU A 101 -7.47 -5.74 1.13
C LEU A 101 -7.68 -5.53 -0.38
N ALA A 102 -6.61 -5.36 -1.16
CA ALA A 102 -6.75 -5.26 -2.61
C ALA A 102 -7.33 -6.54 -3.18
N THR A 103 -6.86 -7.72 -2.76
CA THR A 103 -7.42 -9.02 -3.21
C THR A 103 -8.91 -9.15 -2.87
N LEU A 104 -9.33 -8.66 -1.70
CA LEU A 104 -10.73 -8.68 -1.28
C LEU A 104 -11.61 -7.69 -2.07
N ILE A 105 -11.04 -6.57 -2.49
CA ILE A 105 -11.75 -5.55 -3.27
C ILE A 105 -11.81 -5.97 -4.74
N THR A 106 -10.68 -6.32 -5.35
CA THR A 106 -10.57 -6.55 -6.80
C THR A 106 -10.85 -8.00 -7.21
N SER A 107 -10.92 -8.94 -6.27
CA SER A 107 -11.13 -10.38 -6.52
C SER A 107 -10.09 -11.01 -7.45
N VAL A 108 -8.91 -10.37 -7.62
CA VAL A 108 -7.81 -10.88 -8.44
C VAL A 108 -6.92 -11.80 -7.57
N PRO A 109 -6.79 -13.10 -7.89
CA PRO A 109 -5.92 -14.00 -7.13
C PRO A 109 -4.46 -13.62 -7.30
N THR A 110 -3.76 -13.37 -6.18
CA THR A 110 -2.31 -13.20 -6.15
C THR A 110 -1.62 -14.57 -6.11
N ALA A 111 -0.61 -14.78 -6.97
CA ALA A 111 0.21 -15.99 -6.93
C ALA A 111 1.00 -16.07 -5.61
N PRO A 112 1.18 -17.27 -5.02
CA PRO A 112 1.86 -17.40 -3.73
C PRO A 112 3.38 -17.12 -3.84
N VAL A 113 3.95 -16.28 -2.96
CA VAL A 113 5.43 -16.21 -2.87
C VAL A 113 6.03 -17.54 -2.44
N THR A 114 7.01 -18.00 -3.21
CA THR A 114 7.86 -19.14 -2.90
C THR A 114 9.05 -18.78 -2.00
N ASP A 115 9.53 -17.54 -2.04
CA ASP A 115 10.63 -17.02 -1.23
C ASP A 115 10.13 -16.27 0.03
N SER A 116 10.62 -16.65 1.20
CA SER A 116 10.25 -16.02 2.48
C SER A 116 10.96 -14.70 2.75
N THR A 117 11.98 -14.35 1.97
CA THR A 117 12.74 -13.10 2.06
C THR A 117 12.16 -11.96 1.23
N THR A 118 11.19 -12.24 0.36
CA THR A 118 10.51 -11.23 -0.46
C THR A 118 9.68 -10.29 0.43
N PRO A 119 9.83 -8.97 0.31
CA PRO A 119 9.03 -8.00 1.04
C PRO A 119 7.53 -8.13 0.73
N ARG A 120 6.68 -7.90 1.72
CA ARG A 120 5.21 -7.96 1.60
C ARG A 120 4.52 -6.63 1.91
N SER A 121 5.29 -5.62 2.28
CA SER A 121 4.80 -4.26 2.54
C SER A 121 5.83 -3.22 2.11
N ALA A 122 5.37 -1.99 1.91
CA ALA A 122 6.24 -0.86 1.57
C ALA A 122 7.35 -0.66 2.61
N THR A 123 7.04 -0.80 3.91
CA THR A 123 8.02 -0.69 4.99
C THR A 123 9.07 -1.79 4.91
N GLN A 124 8.68 -3.05 4.68
CA GLN A 124 9.62 -4.16 4.51
C GLN A 124 10.53 -3.95 3.29
N LEU A 125 9.97 -3.46 2.18
CA LEU A 125 10.74 -3.15 0.97
C LEU A 125 11.77 -2.05 1.23
N LYS A 126 11.34 -0.97 1.89
CA LYS A 126 12.21 0.15 2.30
C LYS A 126 13.34 -0.30 3.22
N ASP A 127 13.04 -1.17 4.18
CA ASP A 127 14.03 -1.70 5.12
C ASP A 127 15.02 -2.66 4.43
N ALA A 128 14.54 -3.48 3.49
CA ALA A 128 15.41 -4.35 2.70
C ALA A 128 16.38 -3.55 1.83
N LEU A 129 15.90 -2.50 1.15
CA LEU A 129 16.73 -1.59 0.36
C LEU A 129 17.74 -0.83 1.23
N ARG A 130 17.34 -0.39 2.43
CA ARG A 130 18.24 0.23 3.40
C ARG A 130 19.34 -0.73 3.85
N THR A 131 18.99 -2.00 4.06
CA THR A 131 19.94 -3.07 4.42
C THR A 131 20.93 -3.34 3.29
N ALA A 132 20.49 -3.23 2.03
CA ALA A 132 21.34 -3.31 0.85
C ALA A 132 22.23 -2.06 0.63
N GLY A 133 22.16 -1.06 1.51
CA GLY A 133 23.00 0.15 1.46
C GLY A 133 22.38 1.34 0.72
N LEU A 134 21.17 1.21 0.19
CA LEU A 134 20.46 2.26 -0.53
C LEU A 134 19.71 3.16 0.46
N ARG A 135 20.18 4.41 0.60
CA ARG A 135 19.57 5.43 1.46
C ARG A 135 18.75 6.41 0.63
N GLY A 136 17.78 7.07 1.26
CA GLY A 136 16.92 8.04 0.56
C GLY A 136 15.94 7.37 -0.40
N THR A 137 15.44 6.20 -0.04
CA THR A 137 14.46 5.45 -0.84
C THR A 137 13.05 5.94 -0.57
N THR A 138 12.36 6.36 -1.63
CA THR A 138 10.92 6.59 -1.64
C THR A 138 10.23 5.35 -2.19
N VAL A 139 9.17 4.91 -1.51
CA VAL A 139 8.33 3.80 -1.99
C VAL A 139 6.99 4.37 -2.43
N HIS A 140 6.67 4.15 -3.69
CA HIS A 140 5.40 4.47 -4.30
C HIS A 140 4.51 3.22 -4.30
N LEU A 141 3.30 3.37 -3.78
CA LEU A 141 2.24 2.40 -3.72
C LEU A 141 1.41 2.51 -4.99
N LEU A 142 1.22 1.42 -5.71
CA LEU A 142 0.39 1.34 -6.90
C LEU A 142 -1.02 0.88 -6.52
N PHE A 143 -2.05 1.50 -7.09
CA PHE A 143 -3.46 1.14 -6.87
C PHE A 143 -4.20 0.98 -8.19
N GLY A 144 -5.15 0.05 -8.21
CA GLY A 144 -5.90 -0.34 -9.41
C GLY A 144 -5.32 -1.58 -10.07
N ASP A 145 -5.57 -1.75 -11.37
CA ASP A 145 -5.06 -2.86 -12.18
C ASP A 145 -3.53 -2.96 -12.02
N PRO A 146 -2.97 -4.13 -11.61
CA PRO A 146 -1.52 -4.33 -11.53
C PRO A 146 -0.79 -4.02 -12.84
N GLU A 147 -1.46 -4.23 -13.98
CA GLU A 147 -0.93 -3.87 -15.30
C GLU A 147 -1.25 -2.42 -15.69
N ARG A 148 -2.17 -1.73 -15.01
CA ARG A 148 -2.54 -0.34 -15.33
C ARG A 148 -2.94 0.42 -14.07
N PRO A 149 -1.98 0.83 -13.22
CA PRO A 149 -2.32 1.59 -12.04
C PRO A 149 -2.95 2.92 -12.43
N SER A 150 -4.12 3.23 -11.85
CA SER A 150 -4.83 4.51 -12.03
C SER A 150 -4.62 5.46 -10.85
N ALA A 151 -3.91 5.03 -9.81
CA ALA A 151 -3.36 5.91 -8.79
C ALA A 151 -2.01 5.39 -8.26
N VAL A 152 -1.11 6.32 -7.94
CA VAL A 152 0.21 6.04 -7.35
C VAL A 152 0.45 7.01 -6.21
N LEU A 153 0.75 6.52 -5.00
CA LEU A 153 0.97 7.37 -3.83
C LEU A 153 2.28 7.05 -3.14
N THR A 154 2.95 8.04 -2.55
CA THR A 154 4.04 7.74 -1.62
C THR A 154 3.52 7.10 -0.33
N GLU A 155 4.37 6.30 0.32
CA GLU A 155 4.08 5.72 1.64
C GLU A 155 3.61 6.78 2.66
N ASP A 156 4.24 7.96 2.66
CA ASP A 156 3.91 9.05 3.57
C ASP A 156 2.57 9.73 3.22
N ALA A 157 2.23 9.85 1.93
CA ALA A 157 0.93 10.34 1.49
C ALA A 157 -0.20 9.38 1.91
N ALA A 158 -0.02 8.07 1.73
CA ALA A 158 -1.01 7.07 2.11
C ALA A 158 -1.25 6.98 3.63
N ARG A 159 -0.20 7.15 4.46
CA ARG A 159 -0.36 7.20 5.93
C ARG A 159 -1.08 8.46 6.42
N ARG A 160 -0.88 9.57 5.73
CA ARG A 160 -1.52 10.86 6.04
C ARG A 160 -2.94 10.98 5.49
N ALA A 161 -3.30 10.16 4.50
CA ALA A 161 -4.63 10.13 3.92
C ALA A 161 -5.70 10.00 5.00
N ARG A 162 -6.81 10.71 4.81
CA ARG A 162 -8.03 10.60 5.62
C ARG A 162 -9.23 10.34 4.72
N PRO A 163 -10.34 9.79 5.24
CA PRO A 163 -11.58 9.64 4.48
C PRO A 163 -11.94 10.93 3.73
N GLY A 164 -12.29 10.84 2.46
CA GLY A 164 -12.67 11.99 1.63
C GLY A 164 -11.54 12.97 1.27
N THR A 165 -10.28 12.72 1.61
CA THR A 165 -9.15 13.52 1.11
C THR A 165 -8.73 13.08 -0.30
N LEU A 166 -8.07 13.95 -1.06
CA LEU A 166 -7.60 13.66 -2.43
C LEU A 166 -6.87 12.30 -2.56
N PRO A 167 -5.89 11.95 -1.69
CA PRO A 167 -5.28 10.62 -1.69
C PRO A 167 -6.26 9.44 -1.59
N ALA A 168 -7.22 9.53 -0.65
CA ALA A 168 -8.17 8.45 -0.42
C ALA A 168 -9.13 8.30 -1.60
N LEU A 169 -9.59 9.42 -2.18
CA LEU A 169 -10.45 9.45 -3.34
C LEU A 169 -9.76 8.89 -4.60
N ALA A 170 -8.49 9.24 -4.81
CA ALA A 170 -7.72 8.70 -5.93
C ALA A 170 -7.58 7.17 -5.83
N VAL A 171 -7.32 6.64 -4.63
CA VAL A 171 -7.25 5.19 -4.38
C VAL A 171 -8.61 4.52 -4.58
N GLU A 172 -9.68 5.13 -4.08
CA GLU A 172 -11.04 4.60 -4.25
C GLU A 172 -11.41 4.50 -5.73
N GLU A 173 -11.21 5.58 -6.51
CA GLU A 173 -11.54 5.58 -7.94
C GLU A 173 -10.67 4.58 -8.71
N ALA A 174 -9.38 4.48 -8.40
CA ALA A 174 -8.48 3.50 -9.02
C ALA A 174 -8.94 2.05 -8.77
N LEU A 175 -9.37 1.73 -7.55
CA LEU A 175 -9.84 0.39 -7.20
C LEU A 175 -11.24 0.09 -7.76
N MET A 176 -12.15 1.07 -7.77
CA MET A 176 -13.48 0.93 -8.39
C MET A 176 -13.38 0.77 -9.92
N GLY A 177 -12.48 1.49 -10.58
CA GLY A 177 -12.25 1.36 -12.03
C GLY A 177 -11.66 0.01 -12.43
N SER A 178 -10.99 -0.67 -11.50
CA SER A 178 -10.30 -1.95 -11.74
C SER A 178 -11.15 -3.17 -11.42
N THR A 179 -12.28 -2.99 -10.73
CA THR A 179 -13.23 -4.07 -10.42
C THR A 179 -14.04 -4.45 -11.65
N SER A 180 -13.60 -5.49 -12.36
CA SER A 180 -14.33 -6.14 -13.46
C SER A 180 -15.29 -7.24 -13.00
N GLY A 181 -15.42 -7.45 -11.68
CA GLY A 181 -16.22 -8.52 -11.07
C GLY A 181 -16.85 -8.14 -9.71
N GLN A 182 -17.48 -9.12 -9.05
CA GLN A 182 -18.10 -8.92 -7.73
C GLN A 182 -17.04 -8.68 -6.65
N THR A 183 -17.10 -7.51 -6.01
CA THR A 183 -16.27 -7.10 -4.86
C THR A 183 -16.70 -7.83 -3.59
N LEU A 184 -15.77 -8.36 -2.79
CA LEU A 184 -16.09 -9.01 -1.50
C LEU A 184 -16.33 -8.00 -0.36
N LEU A 185 -16.01 -6.72 -0.57
CA LEU A 185 -16.26 -5.63 0.37
C LEU A 185 -16.82 -4.42 -0.38
N GLU A 186 -17.66 -3.62 0.28
CA GLU A 186 -18.01 -2.30 -0.24
C GLU A 186 -16.75 -1.42 -0.20
N THR A 187 -16.22 -1.09 -1.38
CA THR A 187 -14.90 -0.46 -1.57
C THR A 187 -14.73 0.82 -0.76
N GLY A 188 -15.74 1.71 -0.78
CA GLY A 188 -15.69 3.00 -0.07
C GLY A 188 -15.53 2.83 1.44
N ASP A 189 -16.38 2.02 2.08
CA ASP A 189 -16.35 1.80 3.54
C ASP A 189 -15.06 1.12 4.02
N ALA A 190 -14.53 0.19 3.25
CA ALA A 190 -13.27 -0.48 3.57
C ALA A 190 -12.08 0.48 3.49
N LEU A 191 -12.03 1.31 2.44
CA LEU A 191 -10.97 2.30 2.23
C LEU A 191 -11.07 3.46 3.20
N ASP A 192 -12.26 3.93 3.53
CA ASP A 192 -12.46 4.95 4.57
C ASP A 192 -11.89 4.47 5.91
N ARG A 193 -12.18 3.22 6.31
CA ARG A 193 -11.62 2.65 7.54
C ARG A 193 -10.10 2.51 7.47
N ALA A 194 -9.56 2.09 6.32
CA ALA A 194 -8.13 1.99 6.11
C ALA A 194 -7.44 3.37 6.19
N ALA A 195 -8.00 4.38 5.54
CA ALA A 195 -7.53 5.77 5.60
C ALA A 195 -7.63 6.33 7.02
N GLN A 196 -8.71 6.05 7.75
CA GLN A 196 -8.91 6.51 9.12
C GLN A 196 -7.80 6.05 10.07
N VAL A 197 -7.28 4.83 9.88
CA VAL A 197 -6.18 4.27 10.68
C VAL A 197 -4.80 4.47 10.03
N GLY A 198 -4.71 5.17 8.90
CA GLY A 198 -3.46 5.42 8.17
C GLY A 198 -2.84 4.16 7.57
N ALA A 199 -3.66 3.17 7.22
CA ALA A 199 -3.26 1.87 6.66
C ALA A 199 -3.72 1.71 5.20
N LEU A 200 -3.79 2.80 4.43
CA LEU A 200 -4.23 2.74 3.02
C LEU A 200 -3.24 1.93 2.15
N ASP A 201 -2.01 1.75 2.60
CA ASP A 201 -0.99 0.91 1.97
C ASP A 201 -1.38 -0.58 1.88
N VAL A 202 -2.27 -1.05 2.76
CA VAL A 202 -2.80 -2.43 2.70
C VAL A 202 -3.74 -2.67 1.53
N ALA A 203 -4.13 -1.61 0.81
CA ALA A 203 -4.94 -1.66 -0.41
C ALA A 203 -4.10 -1.56 -1.70
N ALA A 204 -2.78 -1.42 -1.59
CA ALA A 204 -1.89 -1.32 -2.74
C ALA A 204 -1.84 -2.65 -3.50
N THR A 205 -1.91 -2.59 -4.83
CA THR A 205 -1.74 -3.74 -5.73
C THR A 205 -0.29 -3.98 -6.14
N GLY A 206 0.58 -2.99 -5.91
CA GLY A 206 2.01 -3.09 -6.18
C GLY A 206 2.81 -1.99 -5.49
N PHE A 207 4.12 -2.08 -5.63
CA PHE A 207 5.08 -1.11 -5.11
C PHE A 207 6.14 -0.80 -6.17
N VAL A 208 6.55 0.46 -6.25
CA VAL A 208 7.73 0.91 -6.98
C VAL A 208 8.61 1.67 -6.01
N ALA A 209 9.78 1.14 -5.70
CA ALA A 209 10.79 1.82 -4.90
C ALA A 209 11.77 2.56 -5.81
N VAL A 210 12.05 3.81 -5.44
CA VAL A 210 13.03 4.67 -6.10
C VAL A 210 14.06 5.07 -5.06
N ALA A 211 15.31 4.65 -5.24
CA ALA A 211 16.44 5.14 -4.45
C ALA A 211 17.16 6.22 -5.26
N GLY A 212 17.45 7.38 -4.65
CA GLY A 212 18.14 8.49 -5.32
C GLY A 212 17.23 9.47 -6.07
N GLY A 213 15.91 9.28 -6.00
CA GLY A 213 14.89 10.19 -6.56
C GLY A 213 13.62 10.14 -5.70
N ARG A 214 12.82 11.22 -5.69
CA ARG A 214 11.62 11.33 -4.83
C ARG A 214 10.30 11.17 -5.58
N GLY A 215 10.20 11.67 -6.82
CA GLY A 215 8.92 11.83 -7.52
C GLY A 215 7.97 12.78 -6.77
N HIS A 216 6.70 12.78 -7.16
CA HIS A 216 5.62 13.46 -6.46
C HIS A 216 4.91 12.56 -5.43
N ASP A 217 4.17 13.18 -4.52
CA ASP A 217 3.48 12.47 -3.43
C ASP A 217 2.28 11.65 -3.93
N LEU A 218 1.62 12.10 -5.00
CA LEU A 218 0.47 11.47 -5.62
C LEU A 218 0.54 11.64 -7.14
N TYR A 219 0.23 10.57 -7.88
CA TYR A 219 -0.12 10.58 -9.30
C TYR A 219 -1.47 9.92 -9.47
N PHE A 220 -2.34 10.50 -10.30
CA PHE A 220 -3.68 9.97 -10.59
C PHE A 220 -4.13 10.38 -11.98
N GLU A 221 -5.11 9.67 -12.53
CA GLU A 221 -5.68 10.01 -13.83
C GLU A 221 -6.76 11.09 -13.68
N GLN A 222 -6.67 12.11 -14.53
CA GLN A 222 -7.66 13.18 -14.68
C GLN A 222 -7.96 13.31 -16.18
N ASP A 223 -9.22 13.14 -16.58
CA ASP A 223 -9.65 13.13 -17.99
C ASP A 223 -8.86 12.16 -18.89
N GLY A 224 -8.46 11.00 -18.32
CA GLY A 224 -7.63 10.02 -19.01
C GLY A 224 -6.20 10.49 -19.27
N GLN A 225 -5.74 11.53 -18.58
CA GLN A 225 -4.37 12.02 -18.61
C GLN A 225 -3.72 11.92 -17.22
N PRO A 226 -2.41 11.63 -17.16
CA PRO A 226 -1.71 11.57 -15.90
C PRO A 226 -1.54 12.97 -15.31
N THR A 227 -1.89 13.15 -14.04
CA THR A 227 -1.58 14.36 -13.28
C THR A 227 -0.87 14.00 -11.97
N TRP A 228 -0.24 14.99 -11.35
CA TRP A 228 0.46 14.82 -10.08
C TRP A 228 -0.04 15.82 -9.05
N ALA A 229 0.12 15.47 -7.78
CA ALA A 229 -0.10 16.38 -6.66
C ALA A 229 1.01 16.19 -5.61
N GLU A 230 1.40 17.29 -4.99
CA GLU A 230 2.37 17.30 -3.89
C GLU A 230 1.74 17.86 -2.63
N SER A 231 1.97 17.20 -1.49
CA SER A 231 1.51 17.72 -0.21
C SER A 231 2.42 18.87 0.22
N ASP A 232 1.85 19.98 0.66
CA ASP A 232 2.66 21.06 1.25
C ASP A 232 3.36 20.59 2.53
N ASP A 233 4.41 21.30 2.98
CA ASP A 233 5.19 20.93 4.18
C ASP A 233 4.33 20.80 5.45
N SER A 234 3.16 21.43 5.46
CA SER A 234 2.22 21.37 6.57
C SER A 234 1.23 20.20 6.48
N GLY A 235 1.17 19.52 5.35
CA GLY A 235 0.16 18.48 5.05
C GLY A 235 -1.25 19.03 4.94
N ARG A 236 -1.43 20.35 4.83
CA ARG A 236 -2.74 21.03 4.85
C ARG A 236 -3.22 21.44 3.49
N ARG A 237 -2.37 21.36 2.46
CA ARG A 237 -2.73 21.63 1.07
C ARG A 237 -2.07 20.63 0.13
N TRP A 238 -2.71 20.44 -1.01
CA TRP A 238 -2.23 19.70 -2.17
C TRP A 238 -1.96 20.68 -3.30
N VAL A 239 -0.74 20.70 -3.79
CA VAL A 239 -0.31 21.51 -4.93
C VAL A 239 -0.40 20.64 -6.18
N LEU A 240 -1.22 21.08 -7.13
CA LEU A 240 -1.35 20.50 -8.48
C LEU A 240 -0.68 21.46 -9.49
N PRO A 241 -0.38 21.02 -10.73
CA PRO A 241 0.23 21.87 -11.75
C PRO A 241 -0.46 23.21 -12.01
N ASP A 242 -1.79 23.23 -11.90
CA ASP A 242 -2.66 24.34 -12.28
C ASP A 242 -3.34 25.05 -11.10
N ARG A 243 -3.26 24.48 -9.88
CA ARG A 243 -4.00 24.99 -8.70
C ARG A 243 -3.49 24.44 -7.37
N VAL A 244 -4.00 25.00 -6.28
CA VAL A 244 -3.76 24.53 -4.91
C VAL A 244 -5.10 24.15 -4.29
N LEU A 245 -5.18 22.94 -3.76
CA LEU A 245 -6.35 22.39 -3.09
C LEU A 245 -6.10 22.35 -1.57
N PRO A 246 -7.04 22.74 -0.70
CA PRO A 246 -6.96 22.36 0.71
C PRO A 246 -6.87 20.84 0.89
N ALA A 247 -6.23 20.38 1.97
CA ALA A 247 -6.20 18.97 2.37
C ALA A 247 -7.45 18.58 3.18
N GLU A 248 -8.51 19.39 3.10
CA GLU A 248 -9.76 19.14 3.78
C GLU A 248 -10.54 17.98 3.15
N HIS A 249 -11.67 17.67 3.79
CA HIS A 249 -12.55 16.57 3.40
C HIS A 249 -13.40 17.01 2.19
N SER A 250 -13.67 16.10 1.28
CA SER A 250 -14.64 16.31 0.21
C SER A 250 -16.00 16.73 0.76
N VAL A 251 -16.78 17.43 -0.06
CA VAL A 251 -18.15 17.85 0.30
C VAL A 251 -18.98 16.66 0.74
N GLU A 252 -18.83 15.50 0.10
CA GLU A 252 -19.49 14.26 0.49
C GLU A 252 -19.12 13.79 1.90
N ALA A 253 -17.83 13.81 2.25
CA ALA A 253 -17.38 13.45 3.59
C ALA A 253 -17.87 14.45 4.65
N GLN A 254 -17.94 15.74 4.32
CA GLN A 254 -18.52 16.76 5.19
C GLN A 254 -20.03 16.57 5.39
N LEU A 255 -20.79 16.26 4.33
CA LEU A 255 -22.22 15.92 4.43
C LEU A 255 -22.44 14.68 5.29
N ARG A 256 -21.61 13.63 5.13
CA ARG A 256 -21.68 12.42 5.97
C ARG A 256 -21.42 12.76 7.44
N ALA A 257 -20.41 13.59 7.72
CA ALA A 257 -20.11 14.01 9.09
C ALA A 257 -21.27 14.83 9.71
N ALA A 258 -21.87 15.73 8.94
CA ALA A 258 -23.03 16.52 9.37
C ALA A 258 -24.27 15.64 9.64
N LEU A 259 -24.48 14.59 8.83
CA LEU A 259 -25.56 13.62 9.06
C LEU A 259 -25.34 12.80 10.33
N VAL A 260 -24.13 12.28 10.54
CA VAL A 260 -23.79 11.47 11.73
C VAL A 260 -23.86 12.29 13.02
N SER A 261 -23.47 13.56 12.97
CA SER A 261 -23.56 14.47 14.13
C SER A 261 -24.97 15.05 14.34
N ALA A 262 -25.90 14.79 13.43
CA ALA A 262 -27.24 15.40 13.41
C ALA A 262 -27.22 16.95 13.40
N GLU A 263 -26.15 17.54 12.87
CA GLU A 263 -25.96 19.00 12.77
C GLU A 263 -26.69 19.53 11.54
N VAL A 264 -27.99 19.79 11.70
CA VAL A 264 -28.89 20.23 10.61
C VAL A 264 -28.45 21.59 10.01
N ALA A 265 -27.84 22.46 10.81
CA ALA A 265 -27.40 23.78 10.35
C ALA A 265 -26.22 23.67 9.36
N ASP A 266 -25.22 22.87 9.70
CA ASP A 266 -24.04 22.66 8.86
C ASP A 266 -24.42 21.94 7.56
N PHE A 267 -25.29 20.94 7.66
CA PHE A 267 -25.83 20.24 6.50
C PHE A 267 -26.53 21.18 5.52
N ARG A 268 -27.41 22.06 6.04
CA ARG A 268 -28.12 23.07 5.23
C ARG A 268 -27.18 24.08 4.59
N SER A 269 -26.21 24.55 5.37
CA SER A 269 -25.22 25.51 4.89
C SER A 269 -24.39 24.93 3.74
N LEU A 270 -23.99 23.67 3.86
CA LEU A 270 -23.26 22.97 2.81
C LEU A 270 -24.13 22.70 1.57
N ALA A 271 -25.39 22.28 1.75
CA ALA A 271 -26.35 22.11 0.65
C ALA A 271 -26.55 23.41 -0.16
N ASP A 272 -26.74 24.54 0.52
CA ASP A 272 -26.89 25.86 -0.11
C ASP A 272 -25.65 26.24 -0.93
N ARG A 273 -24.44 26.03 -0.37
CA ARG A 273 -23.18 26.26 -1.08
C ARG A 273 -23.05 25.36 -2.32
N ILE A 274 -23.42 24.09 -2.23
CA ILE A 274 -23.39 23.16 -3.38
C ILE A 274 -24.33 23.65 -4.47
N GLY A 275 -25.55 24.06 -4.10
CA GLY A 275 -26.51 24.61 -5.05
C GLY A 275 -26.02 25.88 -5.72
N ALA A 276 -25.44 26.81 -4.95
CA ALA A 276 -24.83 28.02 -5.48
C ALA A 276 -23.69 27.71 -6.46
N PHE A 277 -22.82 26.76 -6.11
CA PHE A 277 -21.73 26.30 -6.97
C PHE A 277 -22.24 25.73 -8.30
N VAL A 278 -23.18 24.77 -8.26
CA VAL A 278 -23.71 24.11 -9.48
C VAL A 278 -24.36 25.11 -10.45
N ARG A 279 -24.96 26.19 -9.93
CA ARG A 279 -25.59 27.24 -10.76
C ARG A 279 -24.61 28.28 -11.31
N THR A 280 -23.48 28.49 -10.65
CA THR A 280 -22.53 29.56 -11.00
C THR A 280 -21.33 29.06 -11.79
N ASP A 281 -20.92 27.81 -11.58
CA ASP A 281 -19.76 27.25 -12.24
C ASP A 281 -20.09 26.79 -13.67
N PRO A 282 -19.42 27.31 -14.71
CA PRO A 282 -19.69 26.92 -16.09
C PRO A 282 -19.42 25.43 -16.35
N ALA A 283 -18.45 24.82 -15.67
CA ALA A 283 -18.17 23.39 -15.88
C ALA A 283 -19.30 22.51 -15.36
N ALA A 284 -19.97 22.89 -14.27
CA ALA A 284 -21.15 22.18 -13.76
C ALA A 284 -22.32 22.16 -14.76
N THR A 285 -22.50 23.21 -15.56
CA THR A 285 -23.61 23.30 -16.54
C THR A 285 -23.46 22.35 -17.74
N ALA A 286 -22.28 21.78 -17.95
CA ALA A 286 -22.00 20.84 -19.05
C ALA A 286 -22.05 19.36 -18.62
N LEU A 287 -22.51 19.06 -17.40
CA LEU A 287 -22.41 17.73 -16.82
C LEU A 287 -23.63 16.85 -17.03
N GLY A 288 -23.37 15.55 -17.17
CA GLY A 288 -24.39 14.51 -17.17
C GLY A 288 -24.62 13.88 -15.80
N SER A 289 -23.71 14.09 -14.84
CA SER A 289 -23.81 13.60 -13.46
C SER A 289 -22.88 14.41 -12.55
N LEU A 290 -23.24 14.55 -11.27
CA LEU A 290 -22.46 15.25 -10.26
C LEU A 290 -22.14 14.30 -9.10
N ARG A 291 -20.86 14.03 -8.87
CA ARG A 291 -20.40 13.28 -7.68
C ARG A 291 -19.93 14.25 -6.61
N LEU A 292 -20.61 14.28 -5.46
CA LEU A 292 -20.28 15.19 -4.35
C LEU A 292 -18.86 14.98 -3.81
N ARG A 293 -18.33 13.77 -3.87
CA ARG A 293 -16.93 13.48 -3.53
C ARG A 293 -15.89 14.14 -4.45
N HIS A 294 -16.25 14.55 -5.66
CA HIS A 294 -15.35 15.29 -6.55
C HIS A 294 -15.35 16.79 -6.27
N LEU A 295 -16.18 17.23 -5.31
CA LEU A 295 -16.20 18.59 -4.82
C LEU A 295 -15.46 18.68 -3.50
N MET A 296 -14.83 19.83 -3.29
CA MET A 296 -14.16 20.18 -2.05
C MET A 296 -14.60 21.57 -1.62
N ASP A 297 -14.77 21.74 -0.32
CA ASP A 297 -15.06 23.04 0.30
C ASP A 297 -13.79 23.53 0.98
N ASP A 298 -13.40 24.78 0.73
CA ASP A 298 -12.24 25.44 1.33
C ASP A 298 -12.58 26.32 2.55
N GLY A 299 -13.78 26.14 3.12
CA GLY A 299 -14.29 26.93 4.23
C GLY A 299 -15.09 28.16 3.79
N GLY A 300 -15.54 28.19 2.54
CA GLY A 300 -16.37 29.26 2.00
C GLY A 300 -16.68 29.14 0.51
N GLN A 301 -15.84 28.47 -0.27
CA GLN A 301 -16.03 28.22 -1.68
C GLN A 301 -15.91 26.72 -1.98
N ILE A 302 -16.84 26.25 -2.82
CA ILE A 302 -16.79 24.90 -3.36
C ILE A 302 -16.05 24.93 -4.69
N GLY A 303 -15.16 23.97 -4.89
CA GLY A 303 -14.43 23.78 -6.13
C GLY A 303 -14.26 22.31 -6.49
N TRP A 304 -13.87 22.05 -7.74
CA TRP A 304 -13.58 20.72 -8.23
C TRP A 304 -12.25 20.20 -7.68
N ILE A 305 -12.25 19.01 -7.08
CA ILE A 305 -11.02 18.24 -6.82
C ILE A 305 -10.44 17.74 -8.13
N VAL A 306 -11.31 17.30 -9.03
CA VAL A 306 -11.00 16.87 -10.39
C VAL A 306 -12.01 17.57 -11.31
N PRO A 307 -11.57 18.37 -12.30
CA PRO A 307 -12.49 18.99 -13.24
C PRO A 307 -13.26 17.89 -13.95
N PRO A 308 -14.56 18.08 -14.15
CA PRO A 308 -15.39 17.03 -14.71
C PRO A 308 -15.28 17.04 -16.24
N THR A 309 -15.36 15.85 -16.84
CA THR A 309 -15.45 15.73 -18.30
C THR A 309 -16.86 16.16 -18.75
N PRO A 310 -16.99 17.03 -19.78
CA PRO A 310 -18.29 17.43 -20.29
C PRO A 310 -19.03 16.21 -20.85
N ALA A 311 -20.34 16.14 -20.60
CA ALA A 311 -21.18 15.06 -21.10
C ALA A 311 -21.83 15.41 -22.43
N ASP A 312 -22.09 14.40 -23.26
CA ASP A 312 -22.84 14.55 -24.51
C ASP A 312 -24.28 15.06 -24.28
N THR A 313 -24.83 14.82 -23.09
CA THR A 313 -26.14 15.32 -22.67
C THR A 313 -26.04 15.94 -21.29
N ALA A 314 -26.00 17.27 -21.25
CA ALA A 314 -25.99 18.02 -20.01
C ALA A 314 -27.36 17.98 -19.31
N LEU A 315 -27.33 17.81 -17.99
CA LEU A 315 -28.49 17.90 -17.10
C LEU A 315 -28.69 19.35 -16.66
N SER A 316 -29.93 19.70 -16.30
CA SER A 316 -30.19 20.97 -15.61
C SER A 316 -29.56 20.99 -14.22
N ALA A 317 -29.30 22.17 -13.67
CA ALA A 317 -28.74 22.31 -12.32
C ALA A 317 -29.54 21.53 -11.26
N ASP A 318 -30.87 21.60 -11.31
CA ASP A 318 -31.75 20.89 -10.36
C ASP A 318 -31.71 19.37 -10.59
N ALA A 319 -31.59 18.92 -11.84
CA ALA A 319 -31.43 17.51 -12.16
C ALA A 319 -30.07 16.96 -11.71
N LEU A 320 -28.98 17.76 -11.83
CA LEU A 320 -27.65 17.42 -11.31
C LEU A 320 -27.65 17.31 -9.79
N LEU A 321 -28.29 18.26 -9.09
CA LEU A 321 -28.41 18.22 -7.64
C LEU A 321 -29.23 17.01 -7.16
N ALA A 322 -30.29 16.67 -7.88
CA ALA A 322 -31.08 15.47 -7.59
C ALA A 322 -30.28 14.19 -7.85
N ASP A 323 -29.56 14.09 -8.97
CA ASP A 323 -28.68 12.95 -9.29
C ASP A 323 -27.58 12.77 -8.22
N ALA A 324 -26.92 13.86 -7.83
CA ALA A 324 -25.90 13.88 -6.79
C ALA A 324 -26.43 13.38 -5.44
N TRP A 325 -27.67 13.74 -5.10
CA TRP A 325 -28.34 13.27 -3.89
C TRP A 325 -28.59 11.76 -3.94
N TRP A 326 -29.08 11.26 -5.06
CA TRP A 326 -29.34 9.83 -5.22
C TRP A 326 -28.06 9.01 -5.14
N ASP A 327 -27.00 9.46 -5.80
CA ASP A 327 -25.67 8.84 -5.75
C ASP A 327 -25.11 8.83 -4.32
N PHE A 328 -25.19 9.97 -3.62
CA PHE A 328 -24.80 10.09 -2.22
C PHE A 328 -25.57 9.14 -1.30
N MET A 329 -26.90 9.11 -1.40
CA MET A 329 -27.75 8.23 -0.58
C MET A 329 -27.52 6.75 -0.89
N HIS A 330 -27.26 6.41 -2.16
CA HIS A 330 -26.91 5.05 -2.55
C HIS A 330 -25.57 4.61 -1.94
N ARG A 331 -24.55 5.47 -2.00
CA ARG A 331 -23.20 5.19 -1.47
C ARG A 331 -23.17 5.12 0.05
N LEU A 332 -23.94 5.95 0.73
CA LEU A 332 -23.96 5.97 2.18
C LEU A 332 -24.42 4.65 2.81
N GLY A 333 -25.16 3.81 2.07
CA GLY A 333 -25.60 2.51 2.56
C GLY A 333 -26.45 2.57 3.84
N PHE A 334 -26.89 3.77 4.25
CA PHE A 334 -27.58 3.99 5.51
C PHE A 334 -28.88 3.19 5.52
N ARG A 335 -29.08 2.45 6.61
CA ARG A 335 -30.40 1.97 6.95
C ARG A 335 -31.23 3.20 7.37
N ARG A 336 -32.49 3.25 6.91
CA ARG A 336 -33.40 4.39 7.09
C ARG A 336 -33.59 4.79 8.57
N ASP A 337 -33.34 3.86 9.49
CA ASP A 337 -33.39 4.00 10.96
C ASP A 337 -32.21 4.79 11.57
N GLN A 338 -31.14 5.03 10.80
CA GLN A 338 -29.95 5.77 11.25
C GLN A 338 -29.91 7.22 10.77
N LEU A 339 -30.85 7.62 9.91
CA LEU A 339 -30.94 8.99 9.44
C LEU A 339 -31.64 9.86 10.50
N PRO A 340 -31.24 11.13 10.67
CA PRO A 340 -31.89 12.05 11.60
C PRO A 340 -33.30 12.47 11.17
N TRP A 341 -33.81 11.96 10.04
CA TRP A 341 -35.12 12.30 9.49
C TRP A 341 -36.22 11.34 9.96
N PRO A 342 -37.48 11.80 10.02
CA PRO A 342 -38.60 10.93 10.39
C PRO A 342 -38.72 9.72 9.46
N GLU A 343 -38.95 8.53 10.02
CA GLU A 343 -39.06 7.24 9.30
C GLU A 343 -40.10 7.25 8.15
N LEU A 344 -41.09 8.15 8.23
CA LEU A 344 -42.20 8.29 7.27
C LEU A 344 -41.90 9.20 6.07
N THR A 345 -40.69 9.76 5.96
CA THR A 345 -40.35 10.64 4.83
C THR A 345 -40.06 9.79 3.60
N ASP A 346 -40.82 9.95 2.52
CA ASP A 346 -40.57 9.26 1.24
C ASP A 346 -39.24 9.74 0.61
N ASP A 347 -38.61 8.89 -0.21
CA ASP A 347 -37.33 9.21 -0.85
C ASP A 347 -37.47 10.46 -1.74
N VAL A 348 -38.64 10.65 -2.37
CA VAL A 348 -38.99 11.84 -3.17
C VAL A 348 -39.04 13.10 -2.30
N ASP A 349 -39.59 13.00 -1.08
CA ASP A 349 -39.67 14.14 -0.16
C ASP A 349 -38.30 14.52 0.42
N LEU A 350 -37.40 13.54 0.58
CA LEU A 350 -36.00 13.79 0.91
C LEU A 350 -35.28 14.55 -0.22
N VAL A 351 -35.48 14.15 -1.47
CA VAL A 351 -34.90 14.85 -2.63
C VAL A 351 -35.46 16.27 -2.74
N ARG A 352 -36.76 16.47 -2.56
CA ARG A 352 -37.37 17.81 -2.54
C ARG A 352 -36.81 18.67 -1.41
N SER A 353 -36.63 18.07 -0.22
CA SER A 353 -36.02 18.76 0.92
C SER A 353 -34.58 19.15 0.61
N TRP A 354 -33.80 18.25 0.00
CA TRP A 354 -32.45 18.51 -0.49
C TRP A 354 -32.42 19.66 -1.50
N LEU A 355 -33.23 19.60 -2.56
CA LEU A 355 -33.32 20.64 -3.58
C LEU A 355 -33.67 22.00 -2.97
N ARG A 356 -34.60 22.03 -2.02
CA ARG A 356 -34.97 23.25 -1.29
C ARG A 356 -33.80 23.80 -0.48
N MET A 357 -33.02 22.94 0.20
CA MET A 357 -31.83 23.37 0.95
C MET A 357 -30.73 23.87 0.01
N SER A 358 -30.63 23.32 -1.18
CA SER A 358 -29.70 23.74 -2.24
C SER A 358 -30.22 24.95 -3.04
N GLY A 359 -31.35 25.55 -2.67
CA GLY A 359 -31.91 26.73 -3.35
C GLY A 359 -32.43 26.49 -4.77
N ALA A 360 -32.77 25.25 -5.12
CA ALA A 360 -33.47 24.90 -6.36
C ALA A 360 -34.96 25.26 -6.30
N ASP A 361 -35.58 25.48 -7.46
CA ASP A 361 -36.98 25.90 -7.55
C ASP A 361 -37.94 24.71 -7.32
N GLN A 362 -39.01 24.91 -6.54
CA GLN A 362 -39.86 23.82 -6.03
C GLN A 362 -40.70 23.13 -7.13
N ASP A 363 -40.89 23.81 -8.25
CA ASP A 363 -41.69 23.35 -9.39
C ASP A 363 -40.84 22.71 -10.50
N ALA A 364 -39.52 22.58 -10.30
CA ALA A 364 -38.66 21.86 -11.23
C ALA A 364 -39.14 20.41 -11.32
N ALA A 365 -39.49 19.98 -12.53
CA ALA A 365 -39.83 18.59 -12.80
C ALA A 365 -38.64 17.73 -12.35
N LEU A 366 -38.82 16.99 -11.25
CA LEU A 366 -37.82 16.03 -10.79
C LEU A 366 -37.53 15.12 -11.98
N PRO A 367 -36.28 15.03 -12.47
CA PRO A 367 -35.98 13.97 -13.40
C PRO A 367 -36.43 12.67 -12.73
N ALA A 368 -37.24 11.89 -13.45
CA ALA A 368 -37.55 10.55 -12.99
C ALA A 368 -36.19 9.91 -12.63
N PRO A 369 -36.03 9.31 -11.43
CA PRO A 369 -34.84 8.52 -11.17
C PRO A 369 -34.73 7.61 -12.38
N ALA A 370 -33.60 7.63 -13.11
CA ALA A 370 -33.51 6.90 -14.38
C ALA A 370 -34.18 5.52 -14.19
N SER A 371 -35.36 5.32 -14.80
CA SER A 371 -36.31 4.19 -14.53
C SER A 371 -36.75 3.93 -13.07
N SER A 372 -37.75 4.63 -12.51
CA SER A 372 -38.26 4.38 -11.15
C SER A 372 -39.17 3.14 -11.01
N ASP A 373 -39.97 2.81 -12.02
CA ASP A 373 -40.90 1.66 -11.91
C ASP A 373 -40.18 0.32 -12.09
N THR A 374 -39.18 0.27 -12.96
CA THR A 374 -38.30 -0.89 -13.12
C THR A 374 -37.25 -0.98 -12.01
N ARG A 375 -36.74 0.13 -11.45
CA ARG A 375 -35.75 0.10 -10.35
C ARG A 375 -36.33 -0.07 -8.95
N SER A 376 -37.60 0.22 -8.68
CA SER A 376 -38.22 -0.10 -7.38
C SER A 376 -38.60 -1.58 -7.30
N GLU A 377 -39.13 -2.16 -8.38
CA GLU A 377 -39.31 -3.61 -8.50
C GLU A 377 -37.96 -4.34 -8.61
N GLN A 378 -36.99 -3.81 -9.36
CA GLN A 378 -35.61 -4.30 -9.30
C GLN A 378 -34.94 -3.97 -7.97
N ARG A 379 -35.30 -2.96 -7.17
CA ARG A 379 -34.72 -2.73 -5.82
C ARG A 379 -35.28 -3.73 -4.84
N ASN A 380 -36.56 -4.10 -4.92
CA ASN A 380 -37.13 -5.14 -4.08
C ASN A 380 -36.68 -6.54 -4.55
N ALA A 381 -36.57 -6.78 -5.86
CA ALA A 381 -36.02 -8.00 -6.42
C ALA A 381 -34.49 -8.11 -6.27
N LEU A 382 -33.73 -7.01 -6.38
CA LEU A 382 -32.31 -6.94 -5.99
C LEU A 382 -32.15 -6.89 -4.48
N ALA A 383 -33.08 -6.41 -3.65
CA ALA A 383 -32.94 -6.51 -2.21
C ALA A 383 -33.14 -7.97 -1.77
N LEU A 384 -34.13 -8.66 -2.32
CA LEU A 384 -34.33 -10.10 -2.11
C LEU A 384 -33.23 -10.94 -2.75
N ASN A 385 -32.80 -10.64 -3.99
CA ASN A 385 -31.64 -11.28 -4.60
C ASN A 385 -30.35 -10.89 -3.88
N ARG A 386 -30.14 -9.66 -3.39
CA ARG A 386 -28.95 -9.30 -2.59
C ARG A 386 -29.00 -9.88 -1.20
N ILE A 387 -30.18 -10.19 -0.63
CA ILE A 387 -30.29 -10.92 0.64
C ILE A 387 -30.00 -12.41 0.40
N SER A 388 -30.51 -12.99 -0.68
CA SER A 388 -30.24 -14.38 -1.07
C SER A 388 -28.79 -14.56 -1.51
N GLU A 389 -28.29 -13.72 -2.41
CA GLU A 389 -26.89 -13.60 -2.81
C GLU A 389 -26.01 -13.21 -1.62
N ARG A 390 -26.42 -12.35 -0.66
CA ARG A 390 -25.65 -12.16 0.59
C ARG A 390 -25.67 -13.39 1.46
N ALA A 391 -26.73 -14.19 1.49
CA ALA A 391 -26.75 -15.43 2.24
C ALA A 391 -25.79 -16.45 1.61
N ASP A 392 -25.86 -16.62 0.29
CA ASP A 392 -24.97 -17.48 -0.49
C ASP A 392 -23.52 -16.99 -0.43
N LEU A 393 -23.31 -15.67 -0.48
CA LEU A 393 -22.00 -15.00 -0.36
C LEU A 393 -21.48 -15.04 1.08
N VAL A 394 -22.32 -14.94 2.10
CA VAL A 394 -21.93 -15.13 3.50
C VAL A 394 -21.55 -16.59 3.72
N GLU A 395 -22.25 -17.53 3.10
CA GLU A 395 -21.93 -18.95 3.12
C GLU A 395 -20.61 -19.25 2.39
N GLU A 396 -20.38 -18.63 1.24
CA GLU A 396 -19.13 -18.74 0.49
C GLU A 396 -17.97 -18.04 1.23
N ARG A 397 -18.20 -16.85 1.81
CA ARG A 397 -17.23 -16.16 2.68
C ARG A 397 -16.91 -16.97 3.93
N LEU A 398 -17.91 -17.60 4.54
CA LEU A 398 -17.70 -18.53 5.65
C LEU A 398 -16.87 -19.73 5.20
N ARG A 399 -17.11 -20.27 4.00
CA ARG A 399 -16.33 -21.38 3.45
C ARG A 399 -14.87 -20.97 3.22
N LEU A 400 -14.63 -19.85 2.55
CA LEU A 400 -13.29 -19.32 2.27
C LEU A 400 -12.53 -18.95 3.56
N ALA A 401 -13.20 -18.30 4.51
CA ALA A 401 -12.61 -17.99 5.81
C ALA A 401 -12.28 -19.28 6.59
N ASN A 402 -13.13 -20.29 6.53
CA ASN A 402 -12.90 -21.58 7.17
C ASN A 402 -11.75 -22.35 6.50
N ASP A 403 -11.61 -22.27 5.18
CA ASP A 403 -10.48 -22.87 4.47
C ASP A 403 -9.17 -22.12 4.72
N ALA A 404 -9.19 -20.78 4.82
CA ALA A 404 -8.05 -19.99 5.25
C ALA A 404 -7.66 -20.31 6.71
N LEU A 405 -8.63 -20.52 7.60
CA LEU A 405 -8.37 -20.98 8.97
C LEU A 405 -7.74 -22.38 9.00
N LYS A 406 -8.22 -23.33 8.19
CA LYS A 406 -7.60 -24.65 8.05
C LYS A 406 -6.17 -24.58 7.51
N GLN A 407 -5.91 -23.68 6.56
CA GLN A 407 -4.55 -23.44 6.07
C GLN A 407 -3.65 -22.82 7.15
N ARG A 408 -4.17 -21.91 7.98
CA ARG A 408 -3.41 -21.39 9.14
C ARG A 408 -3.15 -22.47 10.17
N ASP A 409 -4.12 -23.33 10.45
CA ASP A 409 -3.96 -24.46 11.36
C ASP A 409 -2.93 -25.47 10.84
N SER A 410 -2.90 -25.72 9.53
CA SER A 410 -1.87 -26.58 8.93
C SER A 410 -0.48 -25.93 9.02
N GLN A 411 -0.38 -24.62 8.74
CA GLN A 411 0.86 -23.86 8.92
C GLN A 411 1.32 -23.81 10.38
N LEU A 412 0.40 -23.63 11.33
CA LEU A 412 0.69 -23.66 12.76
C LEU A 412 1.17 -25.03 13.21
N LYS A 413 0.57 -26.12 12.71
CA LYS A 413 1.06 -27.48 12.95
C LYS A 413 2.46 -27.70 12.40
N ILE A 414 2.75 -27.20 11.20
CA ILE A 414 4.10 -27.26 10.59
C ILE A 414 5.11 -26.48 11.45
N ARG A 415 4.74 -25.28 11.92
CA ARG A 415 5.57 -24.47 12.81
C ARG A 415 5.78 -25.16 14.16
N GLU A 416 4.74 -25.78 14.71
CA GLU A 416 4.81 -26.51 15.97
C GLU A 416 5.75 -27.71 15.87
N THR A 417 5.65 -28.51 14.79
CA THR A 417 6.58 -29.63 14.56
C THR A 417 8.01 -29.14 14.35
N ALA A 418 8.22 -28.05 13.62
CA ALA A 418 9.53 -27.42 13.47
C ALA A 418 10.11 -26.97 14.83
N VAL A 419 9.30 -26.32 15.68
CA VAL A 419 9.71 -25.90 17.04
C VAL A 419 10.03 -27.11 17.92
N ARG A 420 9.24 -28.19 17.87
CA ARG A 420 9.54 -29.44 18.59
C ARG A 420 10.85 -30.05 18.13
N LEU A 421 11.10 -30.08 16.82
CA LEU A 421 12.35 -30.58 16.23
C LEU A 421 13.56 -29.73 16.66
N LEU A 422 13.45 -28.41 16.62
CA LEU A 422 14.50 -27.51 17.09
C LEU A 422 14.77 -27.72 18.58
N ARG A 423 13.73 -27.94 19.39
CA ARG A 423 13.88 -28.23 20.81
C ARG A 423 14.57 -29.57 21.06
N SER A 424 14.26 -30.62 20.29
CA SER A 424 14.96 -31.90 20.40
C SER A 424 16.42 -31.80 19.95
N GLN A 425 16.70 -31.08 18.86
CA GLN A 425 18.07 -30.82 18.39
C GLN A 425 18.87 -30.03 19.43
N LEU A 426 18.27 -29.03 20.07
CA LEU A 426 18.93 -28.23 21.10
C LEU A 426 19.23 -29.06 22.37
N LEU A 427 18.29 -29.92 22.79
CA LEU A 427 18.53 -30.85 23.90
C LEU A 427 19.66 -31.84 23.56
N GLN A 428 19.66 -32.40 22.35
CA GLN A 428 20.71 -33.31 21.90
C GLN A 428 22.07 -32.63 21.81
N ALA A 429 22.12 -31.40 21.29
CA ALA A 429 23.34 -30.59 21.28
C ALA A 429 23.85 -30.26 22.69
N GLN A 430 22.94 -30.06 23.66
CA GLN A 430 23.32 -29.90 25.06
C GLN A 430 23.87 -31.19 25.68
N GLU A 431 23.25 -32.34 25.40
CA GLU A 431 23.74 -33.65 25.85
C GLU A 431 25.11 -33.98 25.25
N ASP A 432 25.28 -33.74 23.96
CA ASP A 432 26.55 -33.92 23.24
C ASP A 432 27.62 -32.98 23.78
N LYS A 433 27.28 -31.72 24.09
CA LYS A 433 28.19 -30.79 24.77
C LYS A 433 28.61 -31.32 26.14
N VAL A 434 27.67 -31.78 26.96
CA VAL A 434 27.97 -32.34 28.28
C VAL A 434 28.83 -33.61 28.16
N LYS A 435 28.56 -34.46 27.17
CA LYS A 435 29.33 -35.66 26.90
C LYS A 435 30.75 -35.31 26.44
N ALA A 436 30.91 -34.37 25.52
CA ALA A 436 32.19 -33.85 25.09
C ALA A 436 32.97 -33.19 26.24
N GLU A 437 32.30 -32.44 27.13
CA GLU A 437 32.91 -31.89 28.34
C GLU A 437 33.36 -33.00 29.31
N ARG A 438 32.60 -34.08 29.46
CA ARG A 438 32.98 -35.25 30.26
C ARG A 438 34.17 -36.00 29.64
N GLU A 439 34.15 -36.21 28.33
CA GLU A 439 35.23 -36.88 27.60
C GLU A 439 36.51 -36.05 27.61
N THR A 440 36.43 -34.75 27.38
CA THR A 440 37.58 -33.83 27.52
C THR A 440 38.08 -33.76 28.95
N ALA A 441 37.20 -33.79 29.96
CA ALA A 441 37.60 -33.89 31.36
C ALA A 441 38.28 -35.25 31.67
N ALA A 442 37.81 -36.35 31.10
CA ALA A 442 38.42 -37.67 31.24
C ALA A 442 39.80 -37.74 30.56
N LEU A 443 39.93 -37.21 29.35
CA LEU A 443 41.19 -37.05 28.64
C LEU A 443 42.16 -36.19 29.44
N ARG A 444 41.70 -35.05 29.99
CA ARG A 444 42.51 -34.18 30.88
C ARG A 444 42.98 -34.88 32.15
N ARG A 445 42.25 -35.88 32.67
CA ARG A 445 42.63 -36.70 33.83
C ARG A 445 43.58 -37.84 33.48
N GLY A 446 43.57 -38.28 32.21
CA GLY A 446 44.39 -39.38 31.71
C GLY A 446 45.89 -39.17 31.87
N ARG A 447 46.63 -40.26 32.10
CA ARG A 447 48.10 -40.23 32.25
C ARG A 447 48.80 -39.70 31.00
N ALA A 448 48.28 -39.99 29.80
CA ALA A 448 48.80 -39.51 28.52
C ALA A 448 48.72 -37.97 28.39
N TYR A 449 47.60 -37.35 28.74
CA TYR A 449 47.47 -35.89 28.73
C TYR A 449 48.36 -35.21 29.77
N LYS A 450 48.51 -35.80 30.97
CA LYS A 450 49.43 -35.30 32.00
C LYS A 450 50.90 -35.38 31.55
N LEU A 451 51.26 -36.43 30.80
CA LEU A 451 52.58 -36.59 30.18
C LEU A 451 52.78 -35.58 29.06
N ALA A 452 51.84 -35.46 28.12
CA ALA A 452 51.89 -34.47 27.04
C ALA A 452 52.00 -33.04 27.59
N ARG A 453 51.20 -32.69 28.61
CA ARG A 453 51.25 -31.38 29.28
C ARG A 453 52.61 -31.13 29.96
N ARG A 454 53.21 -32.16 30.56
CA ARG A 454 54.58 -32.07 31.12
C ARG A 454 55.62 -31.87 30.03
N ILE A 455 55.48 -32.56 28.90
CA ILE A 455 56.39 -32.44 27.76
C ILE A 455 56.27 -31.03 27.13
N THR A 456 55.05 -30.50 26.94
CA THR A 456 54.86 -29.12 26.44
C THR A 456 55.39 -28.05 27.39
N LEU A 457 55.26 -28.25 28.72
CA LEU A 457 55.86 -27.36 29.71
C LEU A 457 57.40 -27.42 29.70
N LEU A 458 57.98 -28.58 29.36
CA LEU A 458 59.42 -28.75 29.21
C LEU A 458 59.95 -28.16 27.90
N SER A 459 59.13 -28.11 26.84
CA SER A 459 59.50 -27.50 25.56
C SER A 459 59.34 -25.98 25.52
N ASP A 460 58.61 -25.36 26.47
CA ASP A 460 58.50 -23.90 26.59
C ASP A 460 58.93 -23.40 28.00
N PRO A 461 60.24 -23.11 28.19
CA PRO A 461 60.78 -22.79 29.50
C PRO A 461 60.23 -21.49 30.10
N LYS A 462 59.76 -20.54 29.29
CA LYS A 462 59.19 -19.28 29.77
C LYS A 462 57.85 -19.49 30.47
N GLU A 463 57.02 -20.41 29.97
CA GLU A 463 55.73 -20.71 30.55
C GLU A 463 55.86 -21.45 31.88
N SER A 464 56.82 -22.37 31.97
CA SER A 464 57.17 -23.09 33.21
C SER A 464 57.58 -22.17 34.35
N VAL A 465 58.45 -21.18 34.07
CA VAL A 465 58.86 -20.18 35.07
C VAL A 465 57.66 -19.35 35.55
N ARG A 466 56.75 -18.96 34.64
CA ARG A 466 55.54 -18.19 35.01
C ARG A 466 54.59 -19.00 35.89
N VAL A 467 54.38 -20.28 35.58
CA VAL A 467 53.49 -21.17 36.35
C VAL A 467 54.06 -21.46 37.75
N ILE A 468 55.37 -21.68 37.87
CA ILE A 468 56.04 -21.88 39.16
C ILE A 468 56.02 -20.60 39.98
N GLY A 469 56.29 -19.44 39.36
CA GLY A 469 56.22 -18.13 39.99
C GLY A 469 54.83 -17.83 40.57
N ASN A 470 53.76 -18.05 39.80
CA ASN A 470 52.39 -17.83 40.27
C ASN A 470 51.99 -18.76 41.42
N LYS A 471 52.44 -20.02 41.42
CA LYS A 471 52.19 -20.96 42.53
C LYS A 471 52.90 -20.53 43.81
N LEU A 472 54.15 -20.10 43.70
CA LEU A 472 54.92 -19.58 44.82
C LEU A 472 54.27 -18.31 45.38
N ASP A 473 53.86 -17.37 44.51
CA ASP A 473 53.22 -16.12 44.93
C ASP A 473 51.87 -16.36 45.63
N THR A 474 51.09 -17.34 45.16
CA THR A 474 49.83 -17.75 45.81
C THR A 474 50.09 -18.41 47.19
N GLY A 475 51.14 -19.23 47.29
CA GLY A 475 51.58 -19.82 48.56
C GLY A 475 52.03 -18.77 49.57
N VAL A 476 52.81 -17.79 49.12
CA VAL A 476 53.27 -16.65 49.93
C VAL A 476 52.09 -15.78 50.38
N LYS A 477 51.14 -15.49 49.49
CA LYS A 477 49.90 -14.77 49.84
C LYS A 477 49.05 -15.52 50.86
N LYS A 478 48.99 -16.86 50.78
CA LYS A 478 48.25 -17.69 51.74
C LYS A 478 48.92 -17.69 53.12
N ILE A 479 50.25 -17.76 53.18
CA ILE A 479 51.03 -17.66 54.42
C ILE A 479 50.91 -16.26 55.04
N ARG A 480 50.91 -15.19 54.24
CA ARG A 480 50.68 -13.81 54.70
C ARG A 480 49.26 -13.53 55.21
N ARG A 481 48.27 -14.36 54.86
CA ARG A 481 46.90 -14.26 55.40
C ARG A 481 46.70 -15.09 56.67
N MET A 482 47.64 -15.96 57.02
CA MET A 482 47.62 -16.80 58.22
C MET A 482 48.48 -16.24 59.37
N ARG A 483 49.27 -15.21 59.11
CA ARG A 483 49.82 -14.28 60.10
C ARG A 483 48.96 -13.03 60.11
#